data_AF-A0A095AY09-F1
#
_entry.id   AF-A0A095AY09-F1
#
_cell.length_a   1.000
_cell.length_b   1.000
_cell.length_c   1.000
_cell.angle_alpha   90.00
_cell.angle_beta   90.00
_cell.angle_gamma   90.00
#
_symmetry.space_group_name_H-M   'P 1'
#
loop_
_entity.id
_entity.type
_entity.pdbx_description
1 polymer ?
#
loop_
_entity_poly.entity_id
_entity_poly.type
_entity_poly.pdbx_seq_one_letter_code
_entity_poly.pdbx_strand_id
1 'polypeptide(L)'
;MNHKEVTNSMGNLIVKLPISSHGHADHIGAIAQHMKKRALNSLGTATYFMPKHLVPHVKTICDAFTAMSEKVDSDFVGTFVPVEPGNKYELSNNWHVVVFSTDHSITSVGYLLYSRDPTGKEVPEIAYLGDSRFTVIREANSICPDLLSSRLLIMEATYLDSPDRKIESARSHGHTHLDEIRQNASLLKSVDYIYLIHFSDRYGHNDIIRLCHKDMPDWLVNRIIPSVTAKHCLESR
;
A
#
# COMPACT_ATOMS: atom_id res chain seq x y z
N MET A 1 29.15 6.41 -1.66
CA MET A 1 29.09 7.30 -0.49
C MET A 1 27.76 8.04 -0.55
N ASN A 2 26.73 7.80 0.26
CA ASN A 2 26.63 7.30 1.62
C ASN A 2 25.42 6.35 1.75
N HIS A 3 25.67 5.10 2.16
CA HIS A 3 24.63 4.26 2.76
C HIS A 3 24.46 4.73 4.19
N LYS A 4 23.33 5.37 4.53
CA LYS A 4 22.96 5.55 5.93
C LYS A 4 22.20 4.31 6.37
N GLU A 5 22.90 3.43 7.08
CA GLU A 5 22.27 2.43 7.93
C GLU A 5 21.30 3.13 8.88
N VAL A 6 20.00 2.82 8.75
CA VAL A 6 19.01 3.14 9.78
C VAL A 6 18.97 1.94 10.72
N THR A 7 20.05 1.72 11.47
CA THR A 7 20.09 0.71 12.53
C THR A 7 19.50 1.31 13.78
N ASN A 8 18.20 1.10 14.02
CA ASN A 8 17.63 1.34 15.34
C ASN A 8 17.46 -0.01 16.05
N SER A 9 18.23 -0.18 17.12
CA SER A 9 18.21 -1.35 17.98
C SER A 9 16.85 -1.52 18.67
N MET A 10 16.60 -2.75 19.10
CA MET A 10 15.46 -3.25 19.86
C MET A 10 14.32 -3.87 19.03
N GLY A 11 14.30 -5.19 19.13
CA GLY A 11 13.27 -6.10 18.65
C GLY A 11 11.91 -5.71 19.21
N ASN A 12 11.00 -5.51 18.27
CA ASN A 12 9.58 -5.85 18.33
C ASN A 12 9.00 -5.29 17.05
N LEU A 13 8.48 -6.18 16.21
CA LEU A 13 7.85 -5.92 14.92
C LEU A 13 6.46 -5.27 15.13
N ILE A 14 6.38 -4.26 15.99
CA ILE A 14 5.16 -3.52 16.29
C ILE A 14 5.16 -2.28 15.39
N VAL A 15 4.53 -2.41 14.22
CA VAL A 15 4.15 -1.33 13.28
C VAL A 15 5.13 -0.14 13.31
N LYS A 16 6.38 -0.38 12.91
CA LYS A 16 7.42 0.67 12.90
C LYS A 16 7.43 1.48 11.60
N LEU A 17 6.67 1.08 10.58
CA LEU A 17 6.79 1.61 9.22
C LEU A 17 5.42 1.97 8.63
N PRO A 18 4.84 3.13 8.97
CA PRO A 18 3.77 3.70 8.16
C PRO A 18 4.36 4.06 6.80
N ILE A 19 3.91 3.36 5.76
CA ILE A 19 4.26 3.58 4.35
C ILE A 19 3.05 4.25 3.67
N SER A 20 3.29 5.37 3.00
CA SER A 20 2.28 6.08 2.21
C SER A 20 2.60 5.91 0.73
N SER A 21 1.64 5.45 -0.07
CA SER A 21 1.80 5.36 -1.54
C SER A 21 1.77 6.75 -2.19
N HIS A 22 0.81 7.60 -1.81
CA HIS A 22 0.60 8.94 -2.35
C HIS A 22 -0.06 9.90 -1.34
N GLY A 23 -0.43 11.10 -1.79
CA GLY A 23 -0.85 12.22 -0.94
C GLY A 23 -2.36 12.47 -0.83
N HIS A 24 -3.24 11.58 -1.30
CA HIS A 24 -4.68 11.75 -1.08
C HIS A 24 -5.03 11.63 0.40
N ALA A 25 -6.10 12.32 0.81
CA ALA A 25 -6.45 12.52 2.22
C ALA A 25 -6.76 11.22 2.96
N ASP A 26 -7.36 10.25 2.28
CA ASP A 26 -7.68 8.91 2.78
C ASP A 26 -6.43 8.03 2.99
N HIS A 27 -5.29 8.37 2.39
CA HIS A 27 -4.01 7.68 2.59
C HIS A 27 -3.11 8.38 3.62
N ILE A 28 -3.09 9.71 3.63
CA ILE A 28 -2.16 10.49 4.48
C ILE A 28 -2.82 11.08 5.74
N GLY A 29 -4.14 11.23 5.76
CA GLY A 29 -4.88 12.02 6.76
C GLY A 29 -4.77 11.50 8.19
N ALA A 30 -4.47 10.20 8.36
CA ALA A 30 -4.33 9.59 9.67
C ALA A 30 -2.96 9.83 10.33
N ILE A 31 -1.96 10.41 9.64
CA ILE A 31 -0.59 10.57 10.18
C ILE A 31 -0.58 11.35 11.51
N ALA A 32 -1.25 12.50 11.56
CA ALA A 32 -1.27 13.34 12.77
C ALA A 32 -1.97 12.62 13.94
N GLN A 33 -3.09 11.94 13.66
CA GLN A 33 -3.81 11.15 14.66
C GLN A 33 -2.95 9.98 15.18
N HIS A 34 -2.21 9.31 14.28
CA HIS A 34 -1.29 8.24 14.63
C HIS A 34 -0.16 8.76 15.55
N MET A 35 0.51 9.87 15.19
CA MET A 35 1.53 10.51 16.04
C MET A 35 0.98 10.81 17.44
N LYS A 36 -0.20 11.45 17.50
CA LYS A 36 -0.84 11.78 18.77
C LYS A 36 -1.17 10.54 19.59
N LYS A 37 -1.68 9.48 18.96
CA LYS A 37 -1.99 8.23 19.65
C LYS A 37 -0.73 7.58 20.21
N ARG A 38 0.40 7.61 19.48
CA ARG A 38 1.69 7.11 19.99
C ARG A 38 2.14 7.88 21.23
N ALA A 39 2.12 9.21 21.18
CA ALA A 39 2.45 10.06 22.32
C ALA A 39 1.58 9.75 23.55
N LEU A 40 0.26 9.64 23.36
CA LEU A 40 -0.69 9.30 24.43
C LEU A 40 -0.46 7.91 25.06
N ASN A 41 0.12 6.97 24.31
CA ASN A 41 0.42 5.62 24.79
C ASN A 41 1.91 5.46 25.15
N SER A 42 2.65 6.56 25.29
CA SER A 42 4.08 6.57 25.61
C SER A 42 4.92 5.67 24.68
N LEU A 43 4.51 5.56 23.42
CA LEU A 43 5.25 4.84 22.39
C LEU A 43 6.32 5.77 21.80
N GLY A 44 7.50 5.24 21.51
CA GLY A 44 8.56 6.00 20.83
C GLY A 44 8.12 6.56 19.47
N THR A 45 8.86 7.53 18.93
CA THR A 45 8.55 8.13 17.63
C THR A 45 8.54 7.07 16.51
N ALA A 46 7.72 7.31 15.49
CA ALA A 46 7.65 6.43 14.31
C ALA A 46 8.49 6.97 13.15
N THR A 47 8.88 6.07 12.26
CA THR A 47 9.57 6.40 11.00
C THR A 47 8.59 6.24 9.84
N TYR A 48 8.24 7.34 9.18
CA TYR A 48 7.28 7.41 8.09
C TYR A 48 8.00 7.42 6.75
N PHE A 49 7.66 6.46 5.89
CA PHE A 49 8.19 6.36 4.52
C PHE A 49 7.13 6.90 3.57
N MET A 50 7.48 7.91 2.77
CA MET A 50 6.52 8.58 1.89
C MET A 50 7.22 9.19 0.67
N PRO A 51 6.51 9.39 -0.46
CA PRO A 51 7.04 10.09 -1.61
C PRO A 51 7.75 11.38 -1.20
N LYS A 52 8.97 11.57 -1.70
CA LYS A 52 9.85 12.68 -1.33
C LYS A 52 9.18 14.06 -1.37
N HIS A 53 8.32 14.30 -2.35
CA HIS A 53 7.60 15.57 -2.50
C HIS A 53 6.59 15.83 -1.37
N LEU A 54 6.08 14.80 -0.69
CA LEU A 54 5.12 14.94 0.42
C LEU A 54 5.78 15.36 1.73
N VAL A 55 7.06 15.06 1.94
CA VAL A 55 7.78 15.34 3.19
C VAL A 55 7.63 16.80 3.66
N PRO A 56 7.86 17.85 2.83
CA PRO A 56 7.66 19.23 3.27
C PRO A 56 6.19 19.54 3.63
N HIS A 57 5.22 18.98 2.90
CA HIS A 57 3.80 19.19 3.17
C HIS A 57 3.37 18.55 4.48
N VAL A 58 3.80 17.31 4.75
CA VAL A 58 3.49 16.63 6.02
C VAL A 58 4.15 17.33 7.21
N LYS A 59 5.37 17.86 7.05
CA LYS A 59 5.99 18.71 8.09
C LYS A 59 5.15 19.95 8.38
N THR A 60 4.68 20.64 7.35
CA THR A 60 3.79 21.80 7.49
C THR A 60 2.50 21.43 8.25
N ILE A 61 1.92 20.26 7.98
CA ILE A 61 0.77 19.74 8.72
C ILE A 61 1.13 19.53 10.21
N CYS A 62 2.28 18.94 10.50
CA CYS A 62 2.74 18.72 11.88
C CYS A 62 2.98 20.04 12.62
N ASP A 63 3.56 21.04 11.95
CA ASP A 63 3.76 22.39 12.50
C ASP A 63 2.42 23.06 12.81
N ALA A 64 1.46 22.98 11.88
CA ALA A 64 0.12 23.52 12.08
C ALA A 64 -0.61 22.85 13.27
N PHE A 65 -0.55 21.52 13.36
CA PHE A 65 -1.13 20.80 14.50
C PHE A 65 -0.43 21.11 15.83
N THR A 66 0.90 21.32 15.80
CA THR A 66 1.65 21.77 16.98
C THR A 66 1.18 23.14 17.44
N ALA A 67 1.08 24.11 16.53
CA ALA A 67 0.60 25.44 16.83
C ALA A 67 -0.83 25.43 17.41
N MET A 68 -1.75 24.66 16.80
CA MET A 68 -3.11 24.50 17.29
C MET A 68 -3.21 23.80 18.66
N SER A 69 -2.19 23.04 19.06
CA SER A 69 -2.19 22.36 20.35
C SER A 69 -1.87 23.27 21.53
N GLU A 70 -1.36 24.49 21.27
CA GLU A 70 -0.99 25.49 22.28
C GLU A 70 0.00 24.96 23.35
N LYS A 71 0.80 23.96 22.98
CA LYS A 71 1.82 23.36 23.84
C LYS A 71 3.23 23.85 23.50
N VAL A 72 4.10 23.84 24.51
CA VAL A 72 5.54 24.08 24.35
C VAL A 72 6.19 22.90 23.61
N ASP A 73 5.79 21.68 23.95
CA ASP A 73 6.29 20.45 23.32
C ASP A 73 5.32 19.94 22.24
N SER A 74 5.87 19.48 21.12
CA SER A 74 5.07 18.91 20.02
C SER A 74 4.79 17.42 20.24
N ASP A 75 3.51 17.05 20.16
CA ASP A 75 3.07 15.65 20.07
C ASP A 75 3.21 15.09 18.63
N PHE A 76 3.54 15.93 17.65
CA PHE A 76 3.53 15.63 16.20
C PHE A 76 4.94 15.46 15.65
N VAL A 77 5.74 14.65 16.34
CA VAL A 77 7.15 14.40 16.00
C VAL A 77 7.32 13.01 15.37
N GLY A 78 8.04 12.96 14.25
CA GLY A 78 8.36 11.73 13.55
C GLY A 78 9.60 11.85 12.67
N THR A 79 10.19 10.72 12.33
CA THR A 79 11.26 10.65 11.34
C THR A 79 10.62 10.45 9.96
N PHE A 80 10.82 11.38 9.04
CA PHE A 80 10.29 11.28 7.67
C PHE A 80 11.39 10.84 6.72
N VAL A 81 11.24 9.66 6.13
CA VAL A 81 12.16 9.10 5.15
C VAL A 81 11.57 9.36 3.75
N PRO A 82 12.17 10.25 2.95
CA PRO A 82 11.74 10.44 1.57
C PRO A 82 12.05 9.18 0.78
N VAL A 83 11.07 8.71 0.00
CA VAL A 83 11.25 7.59 -0.92
C VAL A 83 11.06 8.01 -2.37
N GLU A 84 11.80 7.34 -3.24
CA GLU A 84 11.77 7.46 -4.71
C GLU A 84 11.86 6.03 -5.32
N PRO A 85 11.27 5.78 -6.51
CA PRO A 85 11.44 4.52 -7.21
C PRO A 85 12.91 4.11 -7.35
N GLY A 86 13.21 2.83 -7.15
CA GLY A 86 14.57 2.26 -7.12
C GLY A 86 15.27 2.36 -5.76
N ASN A 87 14.71 3.07 -4.77
CA ASN A 87 15.27 3.07 -3.42
C ASN A 87 15.11 1.68 -2.76
N LYS A 88 16.15 1.26 -2.05
CA LYS A 88 16.18 0.04 -1.22
C LYS A 88 16.49 0.41 0.23
N TYR A 89 15.69 -0.11 1.16
CA TYR A 89 15.87 0.13 2.60
C TYR A 89 15.97 -1.21 3.34
N GLU A 90 17.06 -1.38 4.08
CA GLU A 90 17.24 -2.51 4.98
C GLU A 90 16.39 -2.28 6.25
N LEU A 91 15.49 -3.21 6.54
CA LEU A 91 14.65 -3.19 7.75
C LEU A 91 15.29 -4.01 8.88
N SER A 92 15.99 -5.09 8.49
CA SER A 92 16.82 -5.93 9.35
C SER A 92 17.76 -6.76 8.48
N ASN A 93 18.66 -7.55 9.09
CA ASN A 93 19.55 -8.46 8.33
C ASN A 93 18.78 -9.39 7.36
N ASN A 94 17.55 -9.76 7.71
CA ASN A 94 16.75 -10.72 6.95
C ASN A 94 15.66 -10.06 6.10
N TRP A 95 15.48 -8.74 6.17
CA TRP A 95 14.35 -8.07 5.53
C TRP A 95 14.76 -6.73 4.94
N HIS A 96 14.35 -6.49 3.70
CA HIS A 96 14.49 -5.19 3.06
C HIS A 96 13.27 -4.88 2.19
N VAL A 97 13.09 -3.61 1.86
CA VAL A 97 12.02 -3.15 0.98
C VAL A 97 12.60 -2.39 -0.21
N VAL A 98 12.04 -2.62 -1.39
CA VAL A 98 12.31 -1.89 -2.62
C VAL A 98 11.10 -1.03 -2.98
N VAL A 99 11.33 0.21 -3.37
CA VAL A 99 10.30 1.14 -3.80
C VAL A 99 10.24 1.17 -5.33
N PHE A 100 9.05 1.19 -5.91
CA PHE A 100 8.86 1.27 -7.35
C PHE A 100 7.77 2.28 -7.71
N SER A 101 7.74 2.73 -8.97
CA SER A 101 6.73 3.67 -9.47
C SER A 101 5.41 2.96 -9.74
N THR A 102 4.29 3.59 -9.40
CA THR A 102 2.95 3.12 -9.76
C THR A 102 2.29 4.12 -10.72
N ASP A 103 1.23 3.70 -11.41
CA ASP A 103 0.48 4.54 -12.33
C ASP A 103 -0.84 4.98 -11.70
N HIS A 104 -0.93 6.25 -11.29
CA HIS A 104 -2.12 6.84 -10.64
C HIS A 104 -2.35 8.28 -11.15
N SER A 105 -3.39 8.97 -10.66
CA SER A 105 -3.71 10.35 -11.04
C SER A 105 -2.68 11.38 -10.54
N ILE A 106 -1.96 11.05 -9.46
CA ILE A 106 -0.87 11.84 -8.89
C ILE A 106 0.39 10.99 -8.69
N THR A 107 1.50 11.60 -8.31
CA THR A 107 2.74 10.88 -7.98
C THR A 107 2.48 9.85 -6.88
N SER A 108 2.70 8.59 -7.21
CA SER A 108 2.48 7.44 -6.33
C SER A 108 3.61 6.43 -6.45
N VAL A 109 3.87 5.72 -5.36
CA VAL A 109 4.85 4.63 -5.28
C VAL A 109 4.23 3.37 -4.69
N GLY A 110 4.79 2.23 -5.09
CA GLY A 110 4.53 0.93 -4.48
C GLY A 110 5.78 0.41 -3.75
N TYR A 111 5.59 -0.66 -2.98
CA TYR A 111 6.60 -1.26 -2.13
C TYR A 111 6.64 -2.77 -2.34
N LEU A 112 7.83 -3.32 -2.53
CA LEU A 112 8.06 -4.77 -2.55
C LEU A 112 8.95 -5.14 -1.37
N LEU A 113 8.37 -5.88 -0.42
CA LEU A 113 9.05 -6.41 0.74
C LEU A 113 9.70 -7.75 0.38
N TYR A 114 10.98 -7.88 0.71
CA TYR A 114 11.75 -9.09 0.53
C TYR A 114 12.21 -9.65 1.88
N SER A 115 12.12 -10.96 2.02
CA SER A 115 12.87 -11.70 3.03
C SER A 115 14.18 -12.23 2.44
N ARG A 116 15.08 -12.71 3.31
CA ARG A 116 16.25 -13.50 2.92
C ARG A 116 16.14 -14.89 3.52
N ASP A 117 16.28 -15.90 2.68
CA ASP A 117 16.34 -17.28 3.14
C ASP A 117 17.68 -17.58 3.86
N PRO A 118 17.86 -18.76 4.48
CA PRO A 118 19.11 -19.09 5.17
C PRO A 118 20.37 -19.09 4.28
N THR A 119 20.22 -19.14 2.95
CA THR A 119 21.32 -19.04 1.98
C THR A 119 21.65 -17.60 1.58
N GLY A 120 20.85 -16.64 2.07
CA GLY A 120 20.96 -15.22 1.73
C GLY A 120 20.23 -14.83 0.44
N LYS A 121 19.51 -15.75 -0.19
CA LYS A 121 18.73 -15.46 -1.39
C LYS A 121 17.52 -14.61 -1.04
N GLU A 122 17.29 -13.56 -1.82
CA GLU A 122 16.16 -12.66 -1.66
C GLU A 122 14.87 -13.33 -2.17
N VAL A 123 13.81 -13.28 -1.38
CA VAL A 123 12.50 -13.85 -1.70
C VAL A 123 11.45 -12.74 -1.62
N PRO A 124 10.69 -12.47 -2.70
CA PRO A 124 9.65 -11.44 -2.70
C PRO A 124 8.44 -11.93 -1.88
N GLU A 125 8.14 -11.25 -0.78
CA GLU A 125 7.10 -11.66 0.16
C GLU A 125 5.80 -10.91 -0.09
N ILE A 126 5.84 -9.57 -0.09
CA ILE A 126 4.64 -8.73 -0.17
C ILE A 126 4.87 -7.59 -1.16
N ALA A 127 4.06 -7.53 -2.20
CA ALA A 127 3.95 -6.37 -3.09
C ALA A 127 2.74 -5.53 -2.67
N TYR A 128 2.92 -4.24 -2.43
CA TYR A 128 1.85 -3.28 -2.16
C TYR A 128 1.86 -2.18 -3.21
N LEU A 129 0.78 -2.06 -3.99
CA LEU A 129 0.70 -1.10 -5.10
C LEU A 129 0.09 0.24 -4.69
N GLY A 130 -0.66 0.30 -3.59
CA GLY A 130 -1.59 1.42 -3.34
C GLY A 130 -2.61 1.57 -4.48
N ASP A 131 -3.16 2.78 -4.59
CA ASP A 131 -4.09 3.11 -5.67
C ASP A 131 -3.33 3.23 -6.99
N SER A 132 -3.81 2.50 -7.99
CA SER A 132 -3.15 2.40 -9.26
C SER A 132 -4.06 1.85 -10.37
N ARG A 133 -3.75 2.25 -11.60
CA ARG A 133 -4.25 1.64 -12.82
C ARG A 133 -3.62 0.26 -13.01
N PHE A 134 -4.32 -0.61 -13.74
CA PHE A 134 -3.86 -1.98 -14.02
C PHE A 134 -2.58 -2.05 -14.89
N THR A 135 -2.17 -0.94 -15.51
CA THR A 135 -0.88 -0.78 -16.21
C THR A 135 0.30 -1.26 -15.37
N VAL A 136 0.29 -1.04 -14.05
CA VAL A 136 1.36 -1.50 -13.14
C VAL A 136 1.55 -3.01 -13.22
N ILE A 137 0.46 -3.78 -13.34
CA ILE A 137 0.52 -5.24 -13.50
C ILE A 137 1.03 -5.61 -14.90
N ARG A 138 0.55 -4.93 -15.94
CA ARG A 138 0.96 -5.22 -17.33
C ARG A 138 2.44 -4.95 -17.58
N GLU A 139 2.99 -3.94 -16.92
CA GLU A 139 4.37 -3.46 -17.07
C GLU A 139 5.27 -3.89 -15.90
N ALA A 140 4.79 -4.79 -15.05
CA ALA A 140 5.46 -5.17 -13.80
C ALA A 140 6.92 -5.59 -14.02
N ASN A 141 7.20 -6.38 -15.06
CA ASN A 141 8.57 -6.83 -15.35
C ASN A 141 9.55 -5.68 -15.63
N SER A 142 9.06 -4.57 -16.19
CA SER A 142 9.88 -3.37 -16.47
C SER A 142 9.97 -2.45 -15.25
N ILE A 143 8.94 -2.40 -14.41
CA ILE A 143 8.87 -1.56 -13.22
C ILE A 143 9.66 -2.18 -12.06
N CYS A 144 9.45 -3.47 -11.79
CA CYS A 144 10.03 -4.24 -10.71
C CYS A 144 9.95 -5.76 -11.04
N PRO A 145 11.04 -6.39 -11.54
CA PRO A 145 11.02 -7.75 -12.08
C PRO A 145 10.41 -8.85 -11.19
N ASP A 146 10.45 -8.70 -9.87
CA ASP A 146 9.93 -9.70 -8.93
C ASP A 146 8.51 -9.39 -8.40
N LEU A 147 7.87 -8.32 -8.88
CA LEU A 147 6.57 -7.88 -8.35
C LEU A 147 5.50 -8.99 -8.46
N LEU A 148 5.43 -9.65 -9.63
CA LEU A 148 4.44 -10.71 -9.91
C LEU A 148 4.89 -12.10 -9.46
N SER A 149 6.06 -12.22 -8.81
CA SER A 149 6.49 -13.44 -8.11
C SER A 149 6.36 -13.32 -6.59
N SER A 150 5.77 -12.23 -6.10
CA SER A 150 5.48 -12.04 -4.68
C SER A 150 4.45 -13.06 -4.17
N ARG A 151 4.63 -13.49 -2.92
CA ARG A 151 3.68 -14.40 -2.26
C ARG A 151 2.33 -13.73 -2.02
N LEU A 152 2.33 -12.45 -1.66
CA LEU A 152 1.11 -11.67 -1.47
C LEU A 152 1.18 -10.37 -2.29
N LEU A 153 0.28 -10.24 -3.26
CA LEU A 153 0.04 -8.99 -3.98
C LEU A 153 -1.15 -8.25 -3.38
N ILE A 154 -0.92 -7.06 -2.86
CA ILE A 154 -1.94 -6.15 -2.35
C ILE A 154 -2.16 -5.06 -3.41
N MET A 155 -3.34 -5.05 -4.01
CA MET A 155 -3.71 -4.10 -5.06
C MET A 155 -5.17 -3.64 -4.93
N GLU A 156 -5.48 -2.47 -5.48
CA GLU A 156 -6.85 -1.98 -5.50
C GLU A 156 -7.73 -2.70 -6.54
N ALA A 157 -9.05 -2.67 -6.30
CA ALA A 157 -10.07 -2.94 -7.30
C ALA A 157 -11.29 -2.03 -7.04
N THR A 158 -11.20 -0.78 -7.49
CA THR A 158 -12.23 0.23 -7.17
C THR A 158 -13.59 -0.05 -7.80
N TYR A 159 -13.62 -0.58 -9.03
CA TYR A 159 -14.85 -0.87 -9.78
C TYR A 159 -14.97 -2.35 -10.13
N LEU A 160 -16.17 -2.92 -9.99
CA LEU A 160 -16.39 -4.37 -9.98
C LEU A 160 -17.36 -4.87 -11.06
N ASP A 161 -18.21 -4.00 -11.59
CA ASP A 161 -19.36 -4.35 -12.43
C ASP A 161 -19.36 -3.65 -13.80
N SER A 162 -19.78 -4.43 -14.80
CA SER A 162 -19.99 -3.98 -16.18
C SER A 162 -21.42 -4.36 -16.60
N PRO A 163 -22.14 -3.52 -17.38
CA PRO A 163 -21.68 -2.33 -18.10
C PRO A 163 -21.74 -1.01 -17.30
N ASP A 164 -22.28 -1.01 -16.09
CA ASP A 164 -22.53 0.20 -15.31
C ASP A 164 -21.25 1.01 -14.98
N ARG A 165 -20.12 0.33 -14.83
CA ARG A 165 -18.80 0.94 -14.65
C ARG A 165 -17.79 0.35 -15.62
N LYS A 166 -17.63 1.01 -16.75
CA LYS A 166 -16.67 0.57 -17.77
C LYS A 166 -15.24 0.68 -17.28
N ILE A 167 -14.37 -0.21 -17.80
CA ILE A 167 -12.93 -0.20 -17.57
C ILE A 167 -12.32 1.18 -17.87
N GLU A 168 -12.78 1.85 -18.93
CA GLU A 168 -12.31 3.19 -19.30
C GLU A 168 -12.56 4.23 -18.20
N SER A 169 -13.68 4.12 -17.48
CA SER A 169 -13.99 5.00 -16.35
C SER A 169 -13.05 4.76 -15.17
N ALA A 170 -12.66 3.51 -14.91
CA ALA A 170 -11.66 3.23 -13.87
C ALA A 170 -10.32 3.86 -14.23
N ARG A 171 -9.87 3.64 -15.47
CA ARG A 171 -8.60 4.18 -15.98
C ARG A 171 -8.56 5.71 -15.95
N SER A 172 -9.64 6.38 -16.34
CA SER A 172 -9.68 7.86 -16.34
C SER A 172 -9.51 8.46 -14.94
N HIS A 173 -9.99 7.76 -13.91
CA HIS A 173 -9.83 8.17 -12.51
C HIS A 173 -8.55 7.65 -11.84
N GLY A 174 -7.70 6.91 -12.57
CA GLY A 174 -6.44 6.40 -12.03
C GLY A 174 -6.55 5.09 -11.26
N HIS A 175 -7.64 4.34 -11.46
CA HIS A 175 -7.97 3.14 -10.69
C HIS A 175 -8.05 1.88 -11.55
N THR A 176 -8.08 0.72 -10.88
CA THR A 176 -8.21 -0.59 -11.51
C THR A 176 -9.66 -1.07 -11.51
N HIS A 177 -10.11 -1.61 -12.65
CA HIS A 177 -11.37 -2.34 -12.74
C HIS A 177 -11.14 -3.85 -12.59
N LEU A 178 -12.02 -4.56 -11.88
CA LEU A 178 -11.90 -6.01 -11.65
C LEU A 178 -11.84 -6.84 -12.95
N ASP A 179 -12.56 -6.42 -14.00
CA ASP A 179 -12.45 -7.07 -15.32
C ASP A 179 -11.04 -7.06 -15.91
N GLU A 180 -10.20 -6.07 -15.59
CA GLU A 180 -8.81 -6.09 -16.05
C GLU A 180 -8.03 -7.26 -15.44
N ILE A 181 -8.34 -7.62 -14.19
CA ILE A 181 -7.80 -8.82 -13.53
C ILE A 181 -8.31 -10.08 -14.24
N ARG A 182 -9.60 -10.18 -14.53
CA ARG A 182 -10.19 -11.33 -15.24
C ARG A 182 -9.56 -11.53 -16.62
N GLN A 183 -9.46 -10.46 -17.41
CA GLN A 183 -8.95 -10.47 -18.78
C GLN A 183 -7.44 -10.77 -18.86
N ASN A 184 -6.69 -10.47 -17.80
CA ASN A 184 -5.23 -10.62 -17.76
C ASN A 184 -4.77 -11.61 -16.67
N ALA A 185 -5.64 -12.52 -16.25
CA ALA A 185 -5.38 -13.46 -15.16
C ALA A 185 -4.08 -14.26 -15.36
N SER A 186 -3.69 -14.53 -16.61
CA SER A 186 -2.44 -15.22 -16.95
C SER A 186 -1.18 -14.53 -16.42
N LEU A 187 -1.17 -13.20 -16.28
CA LEU A 187 -0.05 -12.43 -15.71
C LEU A 187 0.15 -12.73 -14.22
N LEU A 188 -0.91 -13.14 -13.52
CA LEU A 188 -0.94 -13.29 -12.07
C LEU A 188 -0.66 -14.74 -11.62
N LYS A 189 -0.30 -15.64 -12.53
CA LYS A 189 -0.09 -17.07 -12.23
C LYS A 189 1.01 -17.33 -11.19
N SER A 190 2.05 -16.51 -11.20
CA SER A 190 3.22 -16.63 -10.32
C SER A 190 3.02 -15.98 -8.94
N VAL A 191 1.89 -15.29 -8.73
CA VAL A 191 1.50 -14.73 -7.43
C VAL A 191 0.73 -15.80 -6.65
N ASP A 192 1.10 -16.03 -5.39
CA ASP A 192 0.41 -17.04 -4.57
C ASP A 192 -0.98 -16.55 -4.14
N TYR A 193 -1.09 -15.32 -3.64
CA TYR A 193 -2.34 -14.71 -3.18
C TYR A 193 -2.47 -13.24 -3.59
N ILE A 194 -3.70 -12.80 -3.85
CA ILE A 194 -4.03 -11.41 -4.16
C ILE A 194 -5.01 -10.88 -3.11
N TYR A 195 -4.60 -9.86 -2.37
CA TYR A 195 -5.47 -9.16 -1.43
C TYR A 195 -6.02 -7.90 -2.08
N LEU A 196 -7.31 -7.90 -2.40
CA LEU A 196 -7.97 -6.78 -3.07
C LEU A 196 -8.49 -5.78 -2.03
N ILE A 197 -8.11 -4.51 -2.21
CA ILE A 197 -8.48 -3.39 -1.35
C ILE A 197 -9.18 -2.27 -2.14
N HIS A 198 -9.56 -1.21 -1.44
CA HIS A 198 -10.03 0.05 -2.03
C HIS A 198 -11.25 -0.11 -2.96
N PHE A 199 -12.22 -0.92 -2.55
CA PHE A 199 -13.51 -1.03 -3.24
C PHE A 199 -14.30 0.27 -3.08
N SER A 200 -15.00 0.72 -4.13
CA SER A 200 -15.93 1.85 -4.00
C SER A 200 -17.03 1.53 -2.98
N ASP A 201 -17.34 2.50 -2.10
CA ASP A 201 -18.38 2.37 -1.05
C ASP A 201 -19.77 1.96 -1.54
N ARG A 202 -20.03 2.14 -2.85
CA ARG A 202 -21.30 1.79 -3.50
C ARG A 202 -21.66 0.31 -3.46
N TYR A 203 -20.66 -0.57 -3.42
CA TYR A 203 -20.92 -2.01 -3.41
C TYR A 203 -21.18 -2.44 -1.97
N GLY A 204 -22.10 -3.36 -1.70
CA GLY A 204 -22.26 -3.97 -0.38
C GLY A 204 -21.24 -5.10 -0.14
N HIS A 205 -21.09 -5.56 1.10
CA HIS A 205 -20.23 -6.69 1.45
C HIS A 205 -20.47 -7.92 0.56
N ASN A 206 -21.72 -8.35 0.44
CA ASN A 206 -22.11 -9.53 -0.35
C ASN A 206 -21.87 -9.33 -1.85
N ASP A 207 -22.07 -8.12 -2.35
CA ASP A 207 -21.82 -7.81 -3.76
C ASP A 207 -20.34 -7.87 -4.10
N ILE A 208 -19.47 -7.36 -3.22
CA ILE A 208 -18.01 -7.44 -3.43
C ILE A 208 -17.58 -8.90 -3.54
N ILE A 209 -17.97 -9.76 -2.58
CA ILE A 209 -17.63 -11.18 -2.61
C ILE A 209 -18.15 -11.84 -3.89
N ARG A 210 -19.44 -11.63 -4.20
CA ARG A 210 -20.08 -12.21 -5.38
C ARG A 210 -19.36 -11.78 -6.67
N LEU A 211 -19.09 -10.49 -6.82
CA LEU A 211 -18.46 -9.94 -8.01
C LEU A 211 -17.00 -10.39 -8.12
N CYS A 212 -16.21 -10.40 -7.05
CA CYS A 212 -14.83 -10.90 -7.08
C CYS A 212 -14.72 -12.34 -7.61
N HIS A 213 -15.73 -13.19 -7.39
CA HIS A 213 -15.73 -14.58 -7.86
C HIS A 213 -16.42 -14.76 -9.22
N LYS A 214 -17.42 -13.92 -9.54
CA LYS A 214 -18.16 -14.00 -10.80
C LYS A 214 -17.22 -13.86 -12.00
N ASP A 215 -17.32 -14.80 -12.94
CA ASP A 215 -16.57 -14.86 -14.20
C ASP A 215 -15.03 -14.85 -14.04
N MET A 216 -14.54 -15.09 -12.82
CA MET A 216 -13.12 -15.20 -12.52
C MET A 216 -12.66 -16.64 -12.78
N PRO A 217 -11.44 -16.88 -13.33
CA PRO A 217 -10.94 -18.23 -13.51
C PRO A 217 -10.85 -19.01 -12.20
N ASP A 218 -11.28 -20.27 -12.19
CA ASP A 218 -11.35 -21.12 -10.98
C ASP A 218 -10.05 -21.16 -10.17
N TRP A 219 -8.91 -21.22 -10.85
CA TRP A 219 -7.59 -21.26 -10.20
C TRP A 219 -7.26 -19.96 -9.46
N LEU A 220 -7.81 -18.82 -9.91
CA LEU A 220 -7.54 -17.50 -9.37
C LEU A 220 -8.55 -17.14 -8.27
N VAL A 221 -9.79 -17.63 -8.33
CA VAL A 221 -10.82 -17.43 -7.30
C VAL A 221 -10.28 -17.78 -5.91
N ASN A 222 -9.63 -18.92 -5.76
CA ASN A 222 -9.10 -19.37 -4.46
C ASN A 222 -7.88 -18.58 -3.96
N ARG A 223 -7.32 -17.70 -4.80
CA ARG A 223 -6.17 -16.85 -4.47
C ARG A 223 -6.57 -15.41 -4.19
N ILE A 224 -7.77 -14.99 -4.60
CA ILE A 224 -8.28 -13.63 -4.37
C ILE A 224 -8.93 -13.57 -2.98
N ILE A 225 -8.49 -12.59 -2.19
CA ILE A 225 -8.99 -12.31 -0.85
C ILE A 225 -9.48 -10.85 -0.85
N PRO A 226 -10.80 -10.61 -0.95
CA PRO A 226 -11.33 -9.26 -0.89
C PRO A 226 -11.35 -8.74 0.56
N SER A 227 -10.82 -7.53 0.77
CA SER A 227 -10.78 -6.85 2.08
C SER A 227 -12.16 -6.32 2.51
N VAL A 228 -13.05 -7.21 2.96
CA VAL A 228 -14.44 -6.87 3.27
C VAL A 228 -14.80 -6.94 4.76
N THR A 229 -13.86 -7.28 5.64
CA THR A 229 -14.11 -7.49 7.08
C THR A 229 -14.68 -6.25 7.76
N ALA A 230 -14.08 -5.08 7.56
CA ALA A 230 -14.56 -3.84 8.16
C ALA A 230 -15.98 -3.50 7.68
N LYS A 231 -16.23 -3.67 6.39
CA LYS A 231 -17.52 -3.41 5.76
C LYS A 231 -18.62 -4.34 6.25
N HIS A 232 -18.32 -5.63 6.38
CA HIS A 232 -19.22 -6.59 6.99
C HIS A 232 -19.67 -6.16 8.39
N CYS A 233 -18.71 -5.75 9.24
CA CYS A 233 -19.00 -5.30 10.61
C CYS A 233 -19.83 -4.01 10.68
N LEU A 234 -19.74 -3.15 9.67
CA LEU A 234 -20.50 -1.91 9.60
C LEU A 234 -21.92 -2.12 9.04
N GLU A 235 -22.09 -3.05 8.11
CA GLU A 235 -23.38 -3.37 7.48
C GLU A 235 -24.23 -4.35 8.32
N SER A 236 -23.61 -5.15 9.18
CA SER A 236 -24.31 -6.14 10.03
C SER A 236 -24.92 -5.55 11.31
N ARG A 237 -25.05 -4.22 11.39
CA ARG A 237 -25.59 -3.50 12.56
C ARG A 237 -27.08 -3.23 12.44
#